data_AF-A0A958V440-F1
#
_entry.id   AF-A0A958V440-F1
#
_cell.length_a   1.000
_cell.length_b   1.000
_cell.length_c   1.000
_cell.angle_alpha   90.00
_cell.angle_beta   90.00
_cell.angle_gamma   90.00
#
_symmetry.space_group_name_H-M   'P 1'
#
loop_
_entity.id
_entity.type
_entity.pdbx_description
1 polymer ?
#
loop_
_entity_poly.entity_id
_entity_poly.type
_entity_poly.pdbx_seq_one_letter_code
_entity_poly.pdbx_strand_id
1 'polypeptide(L)'
;MANKNIRSLSYRKGLDDNLFENISELARNKSGQQEYHKLAERFMVDDSVVLGTSTFYDFLKPENQSKKVFVCNGTACMVAGTQNALVDNLGNIMDASEIGEVPCLGHCHENHAFLYDDKTYSAKKSNDLEHIIKSKAYQEHQYAVGCNSEPILTAAIENVRSFFSLADTFKNNPEKVIEELKRSNLRGRGGAGFPFYFKLDAVFKEPKGQKYVVCNADEGDPGAYSDMYLMEHQPHKVLFG
;
A
#
# COMPACT_ATOMS: atom_id res chain seq x y z
N MET A 1 21.16 -19.33 8.21
CA MET A 1 21.26 -18.33 9.30
C MET A 1 21.09 -16.96 8.68
N ALA A 2 19.89 -16.37 8.74
CA ALA A 2 19.69 -15.00 8.25
C ALA A 2 20.60 -14.07 9.06
N ASN A 3 21.41 -13.29 8.36
CA ASN A 3 22.49 -12.47 8.91
C ASN A 3 21.92 -11.51 9.97
N LYS A 4 22.12 -11.84 11.27
CA LYS A 4 21.66 -11.02 12.42
C LYS A 4 22.14 -9.56 12.32
N ASN A 5 23.19 -9.31 11.52
CA ASN A 5 23.80 -8.01 11.32
C ASN A 5 22.95 -7.07 10.44
N ILE A 6 22.28 -7.56 9.39
CA ILE A 6 21.57 -6.67 8.44
C ILE A 6 20.31 -6.07 9.07
N ARG A 7 19.53 -6.87 9.82
CA ARG A 7 18.35 -6.38 10.54
C ARG A 7 18.72 -5.40 11.65
N SER A 8 19.82 -5.65 12.36
CA SER A 8 20.29 -4.73 13.41
C SER A 8 20.88 -3.44 12.84
N LEU A 9 21.46 -3.47 11.64
CA LEU A 9 21.98 -2.30 10.92
C LEU A 9 20.86 -1.38 10.40
N SER A 10 19.81 -1.95 9.80
CA SER A 10 18.61 -1.18 9.39
C SER A 10 17.87 -0.55 10.59
N TYR A 11 17.91 -1.21 11.76
CA TYR A 11 17.33 -0.69 13.01
C TYR A 11 18.10 0.50 13.61
N ARG A 12 19.38 0.74 13.27
CA ARG A 12 20.25 1.70 14.00
C ARG A 12 19.77 3.14 13.98
N LYS A 13 18.86 3.51 13.08
CA LYS A 13 18.40 4.88 12.89
C LYS A 13 16.88 5.09 13.06
N GLY A 14 16.16 4.07 13.55
CA GLY A 14 14.73 4.16 13.80
C GLY A 14 13.92 4.39 12.51
N LEU A 15 12.73 5.01 12.65
CA LEU A 15 11.85 5.32 11.52
C LEU A 15 12.25 6.63 10.80
N ASP A 16 13.02 7.51 11.45
CA ASP A 16 13.29 8.87 10.96
C ASP A 16 14.39 8.95 9.87
N ASP A 17 15.34 8.01 9.84
CA ASP A 17 16.39 7.91 8.80
C ASP A 17 16.59 6.45 8.41
N ASN A 18 15.59 5.87 7.74
CA ASN A 18 15.63 4.47 7.33
C ASN A 18 16.24 4.28 5.93
N LEU A 19 16.88 3.13 5.73
CA LEU A 19 17.60 2.83 4.49
C LEU A 19 16.68 2.84 3.26
N PHE A 20 15.45 2.35 3.40
CA PHE A 20 14.52 2.20 2.27
C PHE A 20 14.08 3.56 1.71
N GLU A 21 13.70 4.51 2.57
CA GLU A 21 13.34 5.88 2.16
C GLU A 21 14.48 6.57 1.44
N ASN A 22 15.71 6.44 1.95
CA ASN A 22 16.87 7.01 1.28
C ASN A 22 17.13 6.38 -0.09
N ILE A 23 16.95 5.06 -0.24
CA ILE A 23 17.03 4.38 -1.55
C ILE A 23 15.96 4.94 -2.49
N SER A 24 14.74 5.14 -1.99
CA SER A 24 13.62 5.72 -2.74
C SER A 24 13.91 7.14 -3.22
N GLU A 25 14.42 8.00 -2.34
CA GLU A 25 14.82 9.37 -2.69
C GLU A 25 15.91 9.41 -3.76
N LEU A 26 16.95 8.57 -3.62
CA LEU A 26 18.01 8.49 -4.62
C LEU A 26 17.47 8.07 -5.99
N ALA A 27 16.52 7.11 -6.01
CA ALA A 27 15.90 6.62 -7.24
C ALA A 27 15.03 7.70 -7.90
N ARG A 28 14.20 8.39 -7.11
CA ARG A 28 13.36 9.52 -7.58
C ARG A 28 14.21 10.65 -8.17
N ASN A 29 15.35 10.95 -7.55
CA ASN A 29 16.30 11.96 -8.01
C ASN A 29 17.20 11.51 -9.17
N LYS A 30 17.05 10.26 -9.65
CA LYS A 30 17.90 9.66 -10.71
C LYS A 30 19.40 9.78 -10.38
N SER A 31 19.72 9.56 -9.11
CA SER A 31 21.07 9.74 -8.59
C SER A 31 22.04 8.73 -9.20
N GLY A 32 23.29 9.15 -9.42
CA GLY A 32 24.34 8.26 -9.92
C GLY A 32 24.75 7.19 -8.90
N GLN A 33 25.44 6.15 -9.38
CA GLN A 33 25.92 5.04 -8.54
C GLN A 33 26.77 5.49 -7.34
N GLN A 34 27.49 6.61 -7.46
CA GLN A 34 28.31 7.15 -6.38
C GLN A 34 27.49 7.55 -5.15
N GLU A 35 26.26 8.03 -5.31
CA GLU A 35 25.40 8.39 -4.18
C GLU A 35 24.84 7.15 -3.47
N TYR A 36 24.52 6.10 -4.24
CA TYR A 36 24.15 4.80 -3.66
C TYR A 36 25.30 4.17 -2.88
N HIS A 37 26.53 4.32 -3.36
CA HIS A 37 27.72 3.87 -2.64
C HIS A 37 27.91 4.62 -1.31
N LYS A 38 27.81 5.95 -1.34
CA LYS A 38 27.84 6.77 -0.10
C LYS A 38 26.74 6.36 0.88
N LEU A 39 25.55 6.02 0.38
CA LEU A 39 24.45 5.54 1.20
C LEU A 39 24.79 4.18 1.85
N ALA A 40 25.36 3.25 1.09
CA ALA A 40 25.80 1.95 1.58
C ALA A 40 26.84 2.10 2.70
N GLU A 41 27.87 2.94 2.49
CA GLU A 41 28.87 3.29 3.51
C GLU A 41 28.22 3.90 4.76
N ARG A 42 27.30 4.85 4.59
CA ARG A 42 26.60 5.52 5.71
C ARG A 42 25.81 4.56 6.58
N PHE A 43 25.18 3.55 5.98
CA PHE A 43 24.41 2.52 6.68
C PHE A 43 25.24 1.28 7.05
N MET A 44 26.54 1.26 6.72
CA MET A 44 27.45 0.14 6.94
C MET A 44 26.92 -1.17 6.36
N VAL A 45 26.39 -1.12 5.14
CA VAL A 45 25.92 -2.27 4.37
C VAL A 45 26.68 -2.37 3.05
N ASP A 46 26.71 -3.55 2.44
CA ASP A 46 27.33 -3.72 1.12
C ASP A 46 26.51 -3.02 0.03
N ASP A 47 27.19 -2.52 -1.01
CA ASP A 47 26.54 -1.95 -2.21
C ASP A 47 25.52 -2.92 -2.83
N SER A 48 25.78 -4.22 -2.73
CA SER A 48 24.88 -5.27 -3.22
C SER A 48 23.53 -5.30 -2.51
N VAL A 49 23.48 -4.92 -1.22
CA VAL A 49 22.22 -4.82 -0.45
C VAL A 49 21.40 -3.64 -0.96
N VAL A 50 22.05 -2.50 -1.16
CA VAL A 50 21.41 -1.28 -1.68
C VAL A 50 20.91 -1.50 -3.10
N LEU A 51 21.78 -2.04 -3.97
CA LEU A 51 21.43 -2.34 -5.36
C LEU A 51 20.31 -3.37 -5.42
N GLY A 52 20.43 -4.50 -4.71
CA GLY A 52 19.42 -5.54 -4.68
C GLY A 52 18.06 -5.06 -4.16
N THR A 53 18.06 -4.14 -3.19
CA THR A 53 16.82 -3.50 -2.72
C THR A 53 16.24 -2.59 -3.81
N SER A 54 17.05 -1.71 -4.41
CA SER A 54 16.58 -0.78 -5.44
C SER A 54 16.05 -1.49 -6.69
N THR A 55 16.63 -2.64 -7.07
CA THR A 55 16.20 -3.40 -8.25
C THR A 55 15.07 -4.37 -7.95
N PHE A 56 14.70 -4.58 -6.68
CA PHE A 56 13.58 -5.42 -6.30
C PHE A 56 12.23 -4.72 -6.52
N TYR A 57 12.10 -3.47 -6.08
CA TYR A 57 10.86 -2.70 -6.15
C TYR A 57 10.66 -2.05 -7.52
N ASP A 58 9.48 -2.23 -8.12
CA ASP A 58 9.20 -1.79 -9.49
C ASP A 58 9.49 -0.31 -9.73
N PHE A 59 9.04 0.58 -8.84
CA PHE A 59 9.25 2.02 -9.00
C PHE A 59 10.69 2.49 -8.74
N LEU A 60 11.53 1.65 -8.13
CA LEU A 60 12.92 1.99 -7.81
C LEU A 60 13.91 1.47 -8.87
N LYS A 61 13.46 0.55 -9.74
CA LYS A 61 14.29 -0.03 -10.79
C LYS A 61 14.78 1.04 -11.77
N PRO A 62 16.06 1.02 -12.19
CA PRO A 62 16.60 1.94 -13.19
C PRO A 62 15.78 2.00 -14.49
N GLU A 63 15.26 0.85 -14.94
CA GLU A 63 14.45 0.71 -16.15
C GLU A 63 13.14 1.51 -16.09
N ASN A 64 12.63 1.77 -14.88
CA ASN A 64 11.38 2.49 -14.66
C ASN A 64 11.59 3.99 -14.38
N GLN A 65 12.83 4.47 -14.24
CA GLN A 65 13.13 5.88 -13.93
C GLN A 65 12.77 6.85 -15.07
N SER A 66 12.67 6.37 -16.31
CA SER A 66 12.22 7.17 -17.46
C SER A 66 10.70 7.21 -17.60
N LYS A 67 9.98 6.33 -16.90
CA LYS A 67 8.53 6.23 -16.98
C LYS A 67 7.89 7.37 -16.19
N LYS A 68 6.86 7.97 -16.79
CA LYS A 68 6.03 9.01 -16.15
C LYS A 68 4.65 8.48 -15.79
N VAL A 69 4.16 7.51 -16.55
CA VAL A 69 2.86 6.87 -16.36
C VAL A 69 3.04 5.37 -16.26
N PHE A 70 2.31 4.73 -15.36
CA PHE A 70 2.24 3.27 -15.28
C PHE A 70 0.81 2.79 -15.46
N VAL A 71 0.56 2.00 -16.50
CA VAL A 71 -0.74 1.39 -16.76
C VAL A 71 -0.87 0.09 -15.98
N CYS A 72 -2.01 -0.13 -15.32
CA CYS A 72 -2.25 -1.38 -14.61
C CYS A 72 -2.30 -2.56 -15.60
N ASN A 73 -1.50 -3.60 -15.39
CA ASN A 73 -1.56 -4.85 -16.17
C ASN A 73 -2.09 -6.03 -15.34
N GLY A 74 -2.78 -5.74 -14.24
CA GLY A 74 -3.38 -6.75 -13.37
C GLY A 74 -4.41 -7.59 -14.10
N THR A 75 -4.45 -8.88 -13.77
CA THR A 75 -5.26 -9.87 -14.49
C THR A 75 -6.73 -9.48 -14.60
N ALA A 76 -7.31 -8.86 -13.56
CA ALA A 76 -8.68 -8.32 -13.61
C ALA A 76 -8.86 -7.23 -14.68
N CYS A 77 -7.93 -6.27 -14.79
CA CYS A 77 -7.97 -5.22 -15.81
C CYS A 77 -7.69 -5.77 -17.22
N MET A 78 -6.80 -6.76 -17.32
CA MET A 78 -6.49 -7.43 -18.60
C MET A 78 -7.69 -8.22 -19.11
N VAL A 79 -8.43 -8.91 -18.24
CA VAL A 79 -9.67 -9.61 -18.59
C VAL A 79 -10.78 -8.62 -18.97
N ALA A 80 -10.84 -7.45 -18.33
CA ALA A 80 -11.77 -6.39 -18.73
C ALA A 80 -11.46 -5.81 -20.12
N GLY A 81 -10.23 -5.97 -20.63
CA GLY A 81 -9.82 -5.58 -21.97
C GLY A 81 -9.69 -4.08 -22.19
N THR A 82 -9.66 -3.27 -21.13
CA THR A 82 -9.68 -1.80 -21.21
C THR A 82 -8.31 -1.17 -21.41
N GLN A 83 -7.24 -1.90 -21.09
CA GLN A 83 -5.90 -1.32 -20.96
C GLN A 83 -5.21 -1.05 -22.30
N ASN A 84 -5.52 -1.82 -23.34
CA ASN A 84 -4.97 -1.58 -24.68
C ASN A 84 -5.42 -0.21 -25.21
N ALA A 85 -6.72 0.08 -25.12
CA ALA A 85 -7.26 1.38 -25.52
C ALA A 85 -6.69 2.54 -24.68
N LEU A 86 -6.43 2.30 -23.39
CA LEU A 86 -5.79 3.28 -22.51
C LEU A 86 -4.35 3.58 -22.94
N VAL A 87 -3.55 2.55 -23.24
CA VAL A 87 -2.18 2.70 -23.75
C VAL A 87 -2.16 3.44 -25.08
N ASP A 88 -3.05 3.09 -26.01
CA ASP A 88 -3.16 3.77 -27.30
C ASP A 88 -3.51 5.25 -27.12
N ASN A 89 -4.46 5.55 -26.22
CA ASN A 89 -4.83 6.93 -25.93
C ASN A 89 -3.69 7.72 -25.27
N LEU A 90 -2.95 7.12 -24.34
CA LEU A 90 -1.77 7.73 -23.73
C LEU A 90 -0.68 8.01 -24.77
N GLY A 91 -0.46 7.10 -25.72
CA GLY A 91 0.51 7.26 -26.81
C GLY A 91 0.24 8.45 -27.75
N ASN A 92 -0.99 8.98 -27.74
CA ASN A 92 -1.31 10.22 -28.46
C ASN A 92 -0.87 11.50 -27.73
N ILE A 93 -0.53 11.40 -26.43
CA ILE A 93 -0.27 12.55 -25.55
C ILE A 93 1.16 12.54 -25.01
N MET A 94 1.83 11.38 -24.98
CA MET A 94 3.20 11.22 -24.49
C MET A 94 3.96 10.15 -25.28
N ASP A 95 5.29 10.19 -25.18
CA ASP A 95 6.15 9.21 -25.83
C ASP A 95 5.94 7.81 -25.24
N ALA A 96 5.93 6.77 -26.09
CA ALA A 96 5.79 5.39 -25.65
C ALA A 96 6.89 4.95 -24.66
N SER A 97 8.07 5.58 -24.70
CA SER A 97 9.15 5.33 -23.75
C SER A 97 8.80 5.78 -22.32
N GLU A 98 7.86 6.70 -22.15
CA GLU A 98 7.40 7.24 -20.86
C GLU A 98 6.25 6.44 -20.24
N ILE A 99 5.68 5.49 -20.99
CA ILE A 99 4.60 4.60 -20.54
C ILE A 99 5.23 3.29 -20.04
N GLY A 100 4.96 2.97 -18.78
CA GLY A 100 5.31 1.72 -18.13
C GLY A 100 4.06 0.92 -17.76
N GLU A 101 4.28 -0.25 -17.18
CA GLU A 101 3.22 -1.10 -16.65
C GLU A 101 3.46 -1.40 -15.18
N VAL A 102 2.38 -1.69 -14.45
CA VAL A 102 2.42 -2.07 -13.03
C VAL A 102 1.41 -3.19 -12.73
N PRO A 103 1.78 -4.20 -11.92
CA PRO A 103 0.96 -5.39 -11.66
C PRO A 103 -0.48 -5.14 -11.20
N CYS A 104 -0.73 -4.24 -10.25
CA CYS A 104 -2.07 -3.93 -9.80
C CYS A 104 -2.10 -2.52 -9.23
N LEU A 105 -3.18 -1.79 -9.49
CA LEU A 105 -3.42 -0.45 -8.95
C LEU A 105 -4.67 -0.37 -8.06
N GLY A 106 -5.32 -1.50 -7.74
CA GLY A 106 -6.53 -1.51 -6.89
C GLY A 106 -7.79 -0.92 -7.53
N HIS A 107 -7.72 -0.36 -8.73
CA HIS A 107 -8.86 0.31 -9.39
C HIS A 107 -9.67 -0.60 -10.33
N CYS A 108 -9.71 -1.91 -10.04
CA CYS A 108 -10.43 -2.88 -10.88
C CYS A 108 -11.95 -2.61 -10.94
N HIS A 109 -12.50 -1.88 -9.98
CA HIS A 109 -13.90 -1.48 -9.95
C HIS A 109 -14.25 -0.40 -11.00
N GLU A 110 -13.28 0.43 -11.42
CA GLU A 110 -13.47 1.43 -12.48
C GLU A 110 -12.84 1.03 -13.82
N ASN A 111 -11.85 0.13 -13.80
CA ASN A 111 -10.96 -0.19 -14.91
C ASN A 111 -10.21 1.06 -15.44
N HIS A 112 -9.59 0.95 -16.61
CA HIS A 112 -8.82 2.04 -17.24
C HIS A 112 -7.80 2.70 -16.28
N ALA A 113 -7.22 1.90 -15.40
CA ALA A 113 -6.42 2.38 -14.28
C ALA A 113 -4.98 2.66 -14.70
N PHE A 114 -4.46 3.81 -14.28
CA PHE A 114 -3.05 4.17 -14.45
C PHE A 114 -2.57 5.04 -13.29
N LEU A 115 -1.27 4.98 -13.00
CA LEU A 115 -0.57 5.81 -12.04
C LEU A 115 0.14 6.94 -12.78
N TYR A 116 -0.05 8.18 -12.34
CA TYR A 116 0.63 9.36 -12.86
C TYR A 116 0.90 10.33 -11.72
N ASP A 117 2.15 10.81 -11.60
CA ASP A 117 2.52 11.80 -10.58
C ASP A 117 2.16 11.35 -9.14
N ASP A 118 2.53 10.11 -8.80
CA ASP A 118 2.25 9.45 -7.52
C ASP A 118 0.75 9.35 -7.14
N LYS A 119 -0.15 9.47 -8.14
CA LYS A 119 -1.61 9.36 -7.96
C LYS A 119 -2.21 8.35 -8.94
N THR A 120 -3.17 7.57 -8.46
CA THR A 120 -3.90 6.61 -9.28
C THR A 120 -5.13 7.27 -9.87
N TYR A 121 -5.37 7.00 -11.15
CA TYR A 121 -6.50 7.53 -11.91
C TYR A 121 -7.18 6.43 -12.72
N SER A 122 -8.42 6.68 -13.11
CA SER A 122 -9.18 5.85 -14.03
C SER A 122 -9.80 6.71 -15.13
N ALA A 123 -9.33 6.54 -16.37
CA ALA A 123 -9.79 7.31 -17.53
C ALA A 123 -10.74 6.49 -18.41
N LYS A 124 -12.04 6.61 -18.14
CA LYS A 124 -13.08 5.87 -18.88
C LYS A 124 -13.26 6.37 -20.32
N LYS A 125 -12.93 7.63 -20.59
CA LYS A 125 -12.96 8.22 -21.94
C LYS A 125 -11.61 8.82 -22.29
N SER A 126 -11.28 8.83 -23.59
CA SER A 126 -10.04 9.43 -24.11
C SER A 126 -9.89 10.91 -23.72
N ASN A 127 -10.97 11.69 -23.79
CA ASN A 127 -10.97 13.11 -23.40
C ASN A 127 -10.67 13.34 -21.91
N ASP A 128 -10.86 12.34 -21.05
CA ASP A 128 -10.59 12.46 -19.62
C ASP A 128 -9.08 12.52 -19.35
N LEU A 129 -8.26 11.85 -20.17
CA LEU A 129 -6.81 11.75 -19.98
C LEU A 129 -6.11 13.10 -20.03
N GLU A 130 -6.39 13.91 -21.06
CA GLU A 130 -5.79 15.24 -21.16
C GLU A 130 -6.17 16.12 -19.98
N HIS A 131 -7.42 16.04 -19.53
CA HIS A 131 -7.89 16.79 -18.36
C HIS A 131 -7.22 16.31 -17.09
N ILE A 132 -7.11 15.00 -16.87
CA ILE A 132 -6.44 14.40 -15.70
C ILE A 132 -4.96 14.81 -15.66
N ILE A 133 -4.25 14.66 -16.77
CA ILE A 133 -2.81 14.97 -16.87
C ILE A 133 -2.55 16.47 -16.62
N LYS A 134 -3.40 17.35 -17.16
CA LYS A 134 -3.28 18.80 -16.98
C LYS A 134 -3.68 19.26 -15.58
N SER A 135 -4.81 18.76 -15.06
CA SER A 135 -5.35 19.20 -13.77
C SER A 135 -4.61 18.62 -12.57
N LYS A 136 -4.17 17.36 -12.67
CA LYS A 136 -3.58 16.58 -11.57
C LYS A 136 -4.45 16.57 -10.31
N ALA A 137 -5.75 16.85 -10.46
CA ALA A 137 -6.70 16.92 -9.38
C ALA A 137 -6.95 15.51 -8.84
N TYR A 138 -7.14 15.37 -7.53
CA TYR A 138 -7.52 14.09 -6.96
C TYR A 138 -8.85 13.62 -7.57
N GLN A 139 -8.92 12.35 -7.98
CA GLN A 139 -10.14 11.73 -8.49
C GLN A 139 -10.83 11.03 -7.32
N GLU A 140 -12.06 11.42 -7.02
CA GLU A 140 -12.86 10.74 -6.02
C GLU A 140 -13.47 9.46 -6.61
N HIS A 141 -13.24 8.33 -5.96
CA HIS A 141 -13.68 7.02 -6.44
C HIS A 141 -15.04 6.64 -5.88
N GLN A 142 -15.87 6.03 -6.73
CA GLN A 142 -17.22 5.60 -6.37
C GLN A 142 -17.26 4.08 -6.27
N TYR A 143 -17.66 3.58 -5.10
CA TYR A 143 -17.73 2.15 -4.82
C TYR A 143 -19.18 1.67 -4.75
N ALA A 144 -19.47 0.56 -5.41
CA ALA A 144 -20.71 -0.16 -5.23
C ALA A 144 -20.64 -0.98 -3.93
N VAL A 145 -21.13 -0.41 -2.83
CA VAL A 145 -21.08 -1.03 -1.51
C VAL A 145 -22.44 -1.62 -1.14
N GLY A 146 -22.45 -2.90 -0.74
CA GLY A 146 -23.62 -3.59 -0.22
C GLY A 146 -23.32 -4.29 1.10
N CYS A 147 -24.37 -4.58 1.88
CA CYS A 147 -24.26 -5.40 3.07
C CYS A 147 -25.44 -6.37 3.15
N ASN A 148 -25.17 -7.62 3.51
CA ASN A 148 -26.21 -8.63 3.71
C ASN A 148 -26.75 -8.63 5.17
N SER A 149 -26.16 -7.85 6.05
CA SER A 149 -26.48 -7.80 7.48
C SER A 149 -26.18 -6.39 8.03
N GLU A 150 -25.80 -6.28 9.31
CA GLU A 150 -25.41 -5.02 9.92
C GLU A 150 -24.10 -4.48 9.31
N PRO A 151 -24.10 -3.27 8.73
CA PRO A 151 -22.96 -2.71 8.01
C PRO A 151 -21.86 -2.17 8.96
N ILE A 152 -21.27 -3.01 9.80
CA ILE A 152 -20.28 -2.56 10.81
C ILE A 152 -19.07 -1.85 10.17
N LEU A 153 -18.53 -2.38 9.07
CA LEU A 153 -17.36 -1.81 8.39
C LEU A 153 -17.73 -0.66 7.45
N THR A 154 -18.94 -0.64 6.89
CA THR A 154 -19.33 0.30 5.82
C THR A 154 -20.27 1.41 6.29
N ALA A 155 -20.87 1.30 7.47
CA ALA A 155 -21.74 2.34 8.04
C ALA A 155 -20.98 3.63 8.35
N ALA A 156 -21.63 4.78 8.22
CA ALA A 156 -21.03 6.04 8.62
C ALA A 156 -20.77 6.08 10.13
N ILE A 157 -19.68 6.75 10.52
CA ILE A 157 -19.47 7.15 11.91
C ILE A 157 -20.15 8.50 12.13
N GLU A 158 -21.22 8.54 12.92
CA GLU A 158 -21.95 9.79 13.20
C GLU A 158 -21.09 10.79 13.98
N ASN A 159 -20.33 10.30 14.98
CA ASN A 159 -19.46 11.12 15.81
C ASN A 159 -18.11 10.44 16.05
N VAL A 160 -17.06 10.99 15.44
CA VAL A 160 -15.70 10.44 15.50
C VAL A 160 -15.18 10.37 16.95
N ARG A 161 -15.42 11.39 17.77
CA ARG A 161 -14.95 11.41 19.17
C ARG A 161 -15.62 10.30 19.99
N SER A 162 -16.94 10.16 19.84
CA SER A 162 -17.69 9.09 20.53
C SER A 162 -17.22 7.71 20.08
N PHE A 163 -16.97 7.53 18.78
CA PHE A 163 -16.45 6.28 18.23
C PHE A 163 -15.10 5.89 18.85
N PHE A 164 -14.13 6.80 18.90
CA PHE A 164 -12.83 6.51 19.52
C PHE A 164 -12.92 6.28 21.03
N SER A 165 -13.90 6.87 21.73
CA SER A 165 -14.11 6.63 23.17
C SER A 165 -14.47 5.17 23.51
N LEU A 166 -14.91 4.38 22.52
CA LEU A 166 -15.14 2.94 22.70
C LEU A 166 -13.88 2.21 23.18
N ALA A 167 -12.69 2.66 22.77
CA ALA A 167 -11.41 2.07 23.18
C ALA A 167 -11.16 2.17 24.70
N ASP A 168 -11.74 3.17 25.37
CA ASP A 168 -11.58 3.36 26.83
C ASP A 168 -12.15 2.18 27.63
N THR A 169 -13.14 1.47 27.06
CA THR A 169 -13.74 0.28 27.66
C THR A 169 -12.78 -0.92 27.70
N PHE A 170 -11.80 -0.96 26.78
CA PHE A 170 -10.97 -2.13 26.52
C PHE A 170 -9.50 -1.93 26.84
N LYS A 171 -8.99 -0.69 26.78
CA LYS A 171 -7.55 -0.38 26.91
C LYS A 171 -6.90 -0.86 28.21
N ASN A 172 -7.67 -0.96 29.30
CA ASN A 172 -7.18 -1.37 30.61
C ASN A 172 -7.36 -2.87 30.90
N ASN A 173 -7.90 -3.66 29.97
CA ASN A 173 -8.14 -5.10 30.16
C ASN A 173 -7.81 -5.89 28.88
N PRO A 174 -6.52 -5.99 28.52
CA PRO A 174 -6.09 -6.66 27.29
C PRO A 174 -6.44 -8.15 27.27
N GLU A 175 -6.47 -8.82 28.42
CA GLU A 175 -6.89 -10.22 28.52
C GLU A 175 -8.34 -10.40 28.08
N LYS A 176 -9.24 -9.53 28.54
CA LYS A 176 -10.65 -9.54 28.12
C LYS A 176 -10.78 -9.27 26.62
N VAL A 177 -9.97 -8.39 26.04
CA VAL A 177 -9.95 -8.16 24.58
C VAL A 177 -9.61 -9.45 23.84
N ILE A 178 -8.57 -10.17 24.27
CA ILE A 178 -8.17 -11.44 23.66
C ILE A 178 -9.28 -12.49 23.80
N GLU A 179 -9.96 -12.56 24.96
CA GLU A 179 -11.08 -13.47 25.16
C GLU A 179 -12.27 -13.16 24.24
N GLU A 180 -12.64 -11.88 24.09
CA GLU A 180 -13.73 -11.47 23.19
C GLU A 180 -13.37 -11.73 21.71
N LEU A 181 -12.12 -11.46 21.31
CA LEU A 181 -11.63 -11.82 19.98
C LEU A 181 -11.66 -13.33 19.73
N LYS A 182 -11.36 -14.14 20.76
CA LYS A 182 -11.47 -15.59 20.69
C LYS A 182 -12.93 -16.05 20.55
N ARG A 183 -13.85 -15.46 21.32
CA ARG A 183 -15.30 -15.76 21.27
C ARG A 183 -15.93 -15.37 19.93
N SER A 184 -15.54 -14.23 19.37
CA SER A 184 -16.03 -13.76 18.06
C SER A 184 -15.58 -14.64 16.89
N ASN A 185 -14.59 -15.52 17.10
CA ASN A 185 -14.00 -16.35 16.06
C ASN A 185 -13.48 -15.53 14.86
N LEU A 186 -12.96 -14.32 15.13
CA LEU A 186 -12.40 -13.45 14.10
C LEU A 186 -11.18 -14.14 13.44
N ARG A 187 -11.17 -14.14 12.11
CA ARG A 187 -10.09 -14.69 11.28
C ARG A 187 -9.48 -13.58 10.45
N GLY A 188 -8.19 -13.70 10.13
CA GLY A 188 -7.49 -12.77 9.25
C GLY A 188 -8.18 -12.67 7.89
N ARG A 189 -8.36 -11.45 7.39
CA ARG A 189 -9.08 -11.16 6.15
C ARG A 189 -8.21 -11.05 4.89
N GLY A 190 -6.89 -10.95 5.03
CA GLY A 190 -5.94 -11.02 3.90
C GLY A 190 -5.70 -12.44 3.36
N GLY A 191 -6.75 -13.24 3.18
CA GLY A 191 -6.68 -14.56 2.52
C GLY A 191 -6.31 -15.77 3.40
N ALA A 192 -5.29 -15.69 4.26
CA ALA A 192 -4.81 -16.85 5.02
C ALA A 192 -5.82 -17.42 6.04
N GLY A 193 -6.82 -16.62 6.47
CA GLY A 193 -7.88 -17.08 7.36
C GLY A 193 -7.39 -17.58 8.72
N PHE A 194 -6.21 -17.20 9.18
CA PHE A 194 -5.69 -17.64 10.47
C PHE A 194 -6.46 -16.96 11.63
N PRO A 195 -6.79 -17.66 12.74
CA PRO A 195 -7.50 -17.05 13.88
C PRO A 195 -6.75 -15.83 14.43
N PHE A 196 -7.40 -14.68 14.48
CA PHE A 196 -6.76 -13.41 14.81
C PHE A 196 -6.28 -13.37 16.26
N TYR A 197 -7.12 -13.84 17.20
CA TYR A 197 -6.80 -13.89 18.62
C TYR A 197 -5.50 -14.66 18.91
N PHE A 198 -5.21 -15.72 18.14
CA PHE A 198 -4.04 -16.56 18.37
C PHE A 198 -2.73 -15.80 18.10
N LYS A 199 -2.69 -14.97 17.05
CA LYS A 199 -1.54 -14.11 16.76
C LYS A 199 -1.34 -13.08 17.86
N LEU A 200 -2.42 -12.43 18.30
CA LEU A 200 -2.38 -11.43 19.35
C LEU A 200 -1.98 -12.01 20.71
N ASP A 201 -2.54 -13.16 21.09
CA ASP A 201 -2.24 -13.85 22.34
C ASP A 201 -0.77 -14.28 22.41
N ALA A 202 -0.22 -14.79 21.30
CA ALA A 202 1.20 -15.12 21.20
C ALA A 202 2.07 -13.86 21.45
N VAL A 203 1.80 -12.76 20.74
CA VAL A 203 2.53 -11.50 20.92
C VAL A 203 2.33 -10.92 22.32
N PHE A 204 1.15 -11.04 22.90
CA PHE A 204 0.83 -10.56 24.25
C PHE A 204 1.67 -11.29 25.31
N LYS A 205 1.78 -12.63 25.20
CA LYS A 205 2.54 -13.50 26.11
C LYS A 205 4.04 -13.36 26.02
N GLU A 206 4.57 -12.85 24.90
CA GLU A 206 6.00 -12.58 24.79
C GLU A 206 6.42 -11.55 25.86
N PRO A 207 7.43 -11.87 26.70
CA PRO A 207 7.88 -10.98 27.75
C PRO A 207 8.52 -9.71 27.17
N LYS A 208 8.64 -8.69 28.02
CA LYS A 208 9.38 -7.41 27.86
C LYS A 208 9.94 -7.08 26.46
N GLY A 209 9.55 -5.94 25.94
CA GLY A 209 10.18 -5.32 24.77
C GLY A 209 9.22 -4.35 24.10
N GLN A 210 9.75 -3.58 23.16
CA GLN A 210 8.91 -2.81 22.25
C GLN A 210 8.15 -3.78 21.34
N LYS A 211 6.83 -3.65 21.29
CA LYS A 211 5.96 -4.41 20.38
C LYS A 211 5.49 -3.46 19.27
N TYR A 212 5.20 -4.03 18.11
CA TYR A 212 4.77 -3.30 16.94
C TYR A 212 3.47 -3.91 16.40
N VAL A 213 2.58 -3.05 15.93
CA VAL A 213 1.41 -3.42 15.14
C VAL A 213 1.68 -2.90 13.73
N VAL A 214 1.55 -3.78 12.74
CA VAL A 214 1.70 -3.43 11.33
C VAL A 214 0.35 -3.70 10.68
N CYS A 215 -0.31 -2.63 10.23
CA CYS A 215 -1.46 -2.72 9.35
C CYS A 215 -0.95 -3.01 7.94
N ASN A 216 -1.28 -4.17 7.39
CA ASN A 216 -0.94 -4.50 6.02
C ASN A 216 -1.99 -3.89 5.09
N ALA A 217 -1.60 -2.88 4.32
CA ALA A 217 -2.42 -2.21 3.32
C ALA A 217 -1.92 -2.45 1.88
N ASP A 218 -1.03 -3.43 1.69
CA ASP A 218 -0.53 -3.84 0.38
C ASP A 218 -1.54 -4.81 -0.28
N GLU A 219 -2.67 -4.26 -0.75
CA GLU A 219 -3.74 -4.99 -1.43
C GLU A 219 -3.38 -5.27 -2.90
N GLY A 220 -2.37 -6.13 -3.09
CA GLY A 220 -1.79 -6.43 -4.41
C GLY A 220 -2.55 -7.46 -5.25
N ASP A 221 -3.52 -8.18 -4.67
CA ASP A 221 -4.29 -9.21 -5.37
C ASP A 221 -5.19 -8.58 -6.46
N PRO A 222 -5.04 -8.95 -7.75
CA PRO A 222 -5.87 -8.38 -8.80
C PRO A 222 -7.37 -8.61 -8.55
N GLY A 223 -8.15 -7.53 -8.55
CA GLY A 223 -9.58 -7.56 -8.26
C GLY A 223 -9.95 -7.36 -6.80
N ALA A 224 -8.98 -7.29 -5.88
CA ALA A 224 -9.17 -6.82 -4.52
C ALA A 224 -9.06 -5.28 -4.48
N TYR A 225 -9.98 -4.64 -3.76
CA TYR A 225 -10.06 -3.18 -3.56
C TYR A 225 -10.86 -2.81 -2.30
N SER A 226 -11.02 -3.79 -1.40
CA SER A 226 -11.79 -3.63 -0.17
C SER A 226 -11.02 -2.85 0.88
N ASP A 227 -9.71 -3.06 0.98
CA ASP A 227 -8.86 -2.32 1.90
C ASP A 227 -8.71 -0.87 1.41
N MET A 228 -8.58 -0.68 0.10
CA MET A 228 -8.60 0.66 -0.52
C MET A 228 -9.88 1.44 -0.17
N TYR A 229 -11.05 0.83 -0.33
CA TYR A 229 -12.32 1.44 0.10
C TYR A 229 -12.30 1.83 1.58
N LEU A 230 -11.83 0.95 2.47
CA LEU A 230 -11.77 1.24 3.90
C LEU A 230 -10.84 2.42 4.22
N MET A 231 -9.71 2.52 3.54
CA MET A 231 -8.77 3.63 3.73
C MET A 231 -9.32 4.96 3.20
N GLU A 232 -10.03 4.94 2.07
CA GLU A 232 -10.58 6.16 1.47
C GLU A 232 -11.86 6.65 2.17
N HIS A 233 -12.77 5.73 2.50
CA HIS A 233 -14.12 6.07 2.96
C HIS A 233 -14.36 5.79 4.45
N GLN A 234 -13.55 4.93 5.07
CA GLN A 234 -13.69 4.52 6.47
C GLN A 234 -12.38 4.63 7.28
N PRO A 235 -11.51 5.63 7.05
CA PRO A 235 -10.15 5.65 7.62
C PRO A 235 -10.13 5.62 9.15
N HIS A 236 -11.11 6.25 9.79
CA HIS A 236 -11.21 6.23 11.25
C HIS A 236 -11.46 4.84 11.82
N LYS A 237 -12.11 3.93 11.09
CA LYS A 237 -12.28 2.54 11.53
C LYS A 237 -10.98 1.76 11.45
N VAL A 238 -10.19 2.01 10.40
CA VAL A 238 -8.85 1.42 10.25
C VAL A 238 -7.93 1.88 11.39
N LEU A 239 -7.94 3.18 11.72
CA LEU A 239 -7.14 3.74 12.80
C LEU A 239 -7.60 3.32 14.21
N PHE A 240 -8.88 2.96 14.36
CA PHE A 240 -9.43 2.52 15.64
C PHE A 240 -9.07 1.07 15.98
N GLY A 241 -9.00 0.20 14.97
CA GLY A 241 -8.66 -1.22 15.14
C GLY A 241 -7.22 -1.43 15.59
#